data_AF-L0WC23-F1
#
_entry.id   AF-L0WC23-F1
#
_cell.length_a   1.000
_cell.length_b   1.000
_cell.length_c   1.000
_cell.angle_alpha   90.00
_cell.angle_beta   90.00
_cell.angle_gamma   90.00
#
_symmetry.space_group_name_H-M   'P 1'
#
loop_
_entity.id
_entity.type
_entity.pdbx_description
1 polymer ?
#
loop_
_entity_poly.entity_id
_entity_poly.type
_entity_poly.pdbx_seq_one_letter_code
_entity_poly.pdbx_strand_id
1 'polypeptide(L)'
;MKASQTGFSLVELMVALVLGLMVTAVAIQLFSTNQQTFAIQQTESQLQQDSQLVTRFMVRDLRRAGLVLDGVAASEDMGIKFSTGSAGFAGSADADSGDNDRLTLAFNGRTDCAGSVSTQTNGEEITNTYFIKDNGSGDALYCKGSVDDETVELVEGVESFQVEYGIDDGVNQTLQVSKYVTATNVGANDAVVAVRVGLLLHRANNSLPVSDGSRKFYVLDKTVTEPADRAMRRLVMTTIKLRNVNWDDI
;
A
#
# COMPACT_ATOMS: atom_id res chain seq x y z
N MET A 1 22.96 20.29 -75.64
CA MET A 1 23.96 19.34 -75.11
C MET A 1 23.20 18.27 -74.32
N LYS A 2 23.24 17.00 -74.76
CA LYS A 2 22.63 15.89 -74.00
C LYS A 2 23.65 15.46 -72.94
N ALA A 3 23.30 15.64 -71.66
CA ALA A 3 24.07 15.10 -70.55
C ALA A 3 24.09 13.56 -70.65
N SER A 4 25.26 12.93 -70.60
CA SER A 4 25.34 11.48 -70.53
C SER A 4 24.96 11.03 -69.12
N GLN A 5 24.05 10.07 -69.02
CA GLN A 5 23.76 9.39 -67.75
C GLN A 5 24.88 8.39 -67.49
N THR A 6 25.71 8.65 -66.49
CA THR A 6 26.62 7.67 -65.91
C THR A 6 25.79 6.72 -65.05
N GLY A 7 25.65 5.46 -65.48
CA GLY A 7 24.95 4.43 -64.71
C GLY A 7 25.67 4.09 -63.41
N PHE A 8 24.90 3.76 -62.36
CA PHE A 8 25.43 3.34 -61.07
C PHE A 8 26.15 1.97 -61.16
N SER A 9 27.22 1.80 -60.38
CA SER A 9 27.87 0.48 -60.27
C SER A 9 27.07 -0.43 -59.34
N LEU A 10 27.08 -1.74 -59.61
CA LEU A 10 26.40 -2.74 -58.77
C LEU A 10 26.89 -2.69 -57.31
N VAL A 11 28.17 -2.37 -57.10
CA VAL A 11 28.78 -2.19 -55.78
C VAL A 11 28.20 -0.99 -55.02
N GLU A 12 27.95 0.12 -55.71
CA GLU A 12 27.39 1.33 -55.11
C GLU A 12 25.94 1.11 -54.62
N LEU A 13 25.16 0.32 -55.38
CA LEU A 13 23.82 -0.11 -54.97
C LEU A 13 23.87 -1.05 -53.76
N MET A 14 24.84 -1.97 -53.71
CA MET A 14 25.04 -2.85 -52.56
C MET A 14 25.41 -2.04 -51.30
N VAL A 15 26.33 -1.07 -51.43
CA VAL A 15 26.74 -0.20 -50.32
C VAL A 15 25.57 0.66 -49.84
N ALA A 16 24.81 1.27 -50.75
CA ALA A 16 23.64 2.08 -50.39
C ALA A 16 22.57 1.27 -49.64
N LEU A 17 22.31 0.03 -50.07
CA LEU A 17 21.36 -0.86 -49.42
C LEU A 17 21.81 -1.28 -48.01
N VAL A 18 23.09 -1.62 -47.86
CA VAL A 18 23.68 -1.99 -46.56
C VAL A 18 23.61 -0.82 -45.58
N LEU A 19 23.97 0.39 -46.01
CA LEU A 19 23.90 1.58 -45.17
C LEU A 19 22.44 1.94 -44.83
N GLY A 20 21.52 1.82 -45.79
CA GLY A 20 20.09 2.03 -45.56
C GLY A 20 19.53 1.07 -44.49
N LEU A 21 19.87 -0.22 -44.58
CA LEU A 21 19.49 -1.23 -43.58
C LEU A 21 20.09 -0.95 -42.20
N MET A 22 21.35 -0.48 -42.15
CA MET A 22 22.01 -0.19 -40.89
C MET A 22 21.31 0.99 -40.17
N VAL A 23 20.97 2.05 -40.90
CA VAL A 23 20.28 3.22 -40.34
C VAL A 23 18.86 2.87 -39.89
N THR A 24 18.11 2.09 -40.67
CA THR A 24 16.76 1.67 -40.27
C THR A 24 16.78 0.74 -39.06
N ALA A 25 17.75 -0.17 -38.96
CA ALA A 25 17.91 -1.02 -37.78
C ALA A 25 18.17 -0.20 -36.51
N VAL A 26 19.04 0.82 -36.57
CA VAL A 26 19.29 1.73 -35.45
C VAL A 26 18.03 2.52 -35.08
N ALA A 27 17.30 3.04 -36.08
CA ALA A 27 16.08 3.78 -35.84
C ALA A 27 14.99 2.93 -35.14
N ILE A 28 14.83 1.66 -35.56
CA ILE A 28 13.91 0.71 -34.93
C ILE A 28 14.33 0.43 -33.48
N GLN A 29 15.62 0.21 -33.23
CA GLN A 29 16.13 -0.04 -31.88
C GLN A 29 15.87 1.15 -30.94
N LEU A 30 16.12 2.38 -31.40
CA LEU A 30 15.85 3.59 -30.64
C LEU A 30 14.35 3.74 -30.35
N PHE A 31 13.49 3.50 -31.34
CA PHE A 31 12.05 3.56 -31.17
C PHE A 31 11.54 2.54 -30.13
N SER A 32 12.02 1.29 -30.20
CA SER A 32 11.66 0.24 -29.23
C SER A 32 12.14 0.57 -27.82
N THR A 33 13.37 1.07 -27.68
CA THR A 33 13.94 1.49 -26.40
C THR A 33 13.15 2.65 -25.79
N ASN A 34 12.75 3.63 -26.60
CA ASN A 34 11.91 4.75 -26.15
C ASN A 34 10.54 4.28 -25.67
N GLN A 35 9.91 3.34 -26.37
CA GLN A 35 8.60 2.80 -25.97
C GLN A 35 8.69 1.99 -24.67
N GLN A 36 9.72 1.16 -24.50
CA GLN A 36 9.97 0.44 -23.25
C GLN A 36 10.21 1.40 -22.08
N THR A 37 11.03 2.44 -22.32
CA THR A 37 11.33 3.46 -21.32
C THR A 37 10.05 4.19 -20.87
N PHE A 38 9.18 4.56 -21.82
CA PHE A 38 7.90 5.19 -21.51
C PHE A 38 7.00 4.29 -20.66
N ALA A 39 6.90 3.01 -21.00
CA ALA A 39 6.10 2.05 -20.22
C ALA A 39 6.63 1.91 -18.78
N ILE A 40 7.95 1.84 -18.60
CA ILE A 40 8.58 1.75 -17.26
C ILE A 40 8.30 3.02 -16.45
N GLN A 41 8.46 4.21 -17.04
CA GLN A 41 8.17 5.47 -16.37
C GLN A 41 6.69 5.58 -15.94
N GLN A 42 5.78 5.11 -16.78
CA GLN A 42 4.35 5.10 -16.45
C GLN A 42 4.05 4.18 -15.26
N THR A 43 4.60 2.97 -15.24
CA THR A 43 4.43 2.04 -14.10
C THR A 43 5.04 2.59 -12.82
N GLU A 44 6.21 3.22 -12.90
CA GLU A 44 6.81 3.86 -11.73
C GLU A 44 5.89 4.95 -11.19
N SER A 45 5.40 5.85 -12.05
CA SER A 45 4.48 6.93 -11.69
C SER A 45 3.22 6.41 -10.99
N GLN A 46 2.60 5.36 -11.54
CA GLN A 46 1.42 4.71 -10.94
C GLN A 46 1.74 4.15 -9.56
N LEU A 47 2.82 3.39 -9.42
CA LEU A 47 3.27 2.88 -8.10
C LEU A 47 3.53 4.01 -7.10
N GLN A 48 4.07 5.15 -7.54
CA GLN A 48 4.26 6.29 -6.66
C GLN A 48 2.91 6.87 -6.22
N GLN A 49 1.96 7.04 -7.15
CA GLN A 49 0.62 7.54 -6.86
C GLN A 49 -0.12 6.63 -5.87
N ASP A 50 -0.10 5.32 -6.11
CA ASP A 50 -0.75 4.32 -5.26
C ASP A 50 -0.13 4.31 -3.85
N SER A 51 1.21 4.36 -3.77
CA SER A 51 1.91 4.44 -2.48
C SER A 51 1.52 5.69 -1.67
N GLN A 52 1.37 6.84 -2.33
CA GLN A 52 0.98 8.08 -1.69
C GLN A 52 -0.49 8.07 -1.28
N LEU A 53 -1.35 7.46 -2.09
CA LEU A 53 -2.79 7.34 -1.83
C LEU A 53 -3.05 6.51 -0.57
N VAL A 54 -2.50 5.28 -0.51
CA VAL A 54 -2.65 4.39 0.66
C VAL A 54 -2.12 5.06 1.93
N THR A 55 -0.91 5.63 1.87
CA THR A 55 -0.32 6.32 3.03
C THR A 55 -1.19 7.47 3.49
N ARG A 56 -1.76 8.26 2.57
CA ARG A 56 -2.65 9.37 2.94
C ARG A 56 -3.92 8.89 3.63
N PHE A 57 -4.55 7.84 3.12
CA PHE A 57 -5.75 7.26 3.73
C PHE A 57 -5.47 6.73 5.14
N MET A 58 -4.46 5.87 5.28
CA MET A 58 -4.11 5.27 6.56
C MET A 58 -3.67 6.30 7.60
N VAL A 59 -2.81 7.26 7.23
CA VAL A 59 -2.36 8.30 8.16
C VAL A 59 -3.52 9.16 8.65
N ARG A 60 -4.46 9.48 7.76
CA ARG A 60 -5.64 10.28 8.14
C ARG A 60 -6.51 9.54 9.13
N ASP A 61 -6.80 8.27 8.87
CA ASP A 61 -7.74 7.49 9.68
C ASP A 61 -7.09 7.07 11.01
N LEU A 62 -5.82 6.64 11.01
CA LEU A 62 -5.05 6.36 12.23
C LEU A 62 -4.89 7.59 13.14
N ARG A 63 -4.77 8.80 12.58
CA ARG A 63 -4.73 10.02 13.41
C ARG A 63 -6.06 10.37 14.07
N ARG A 64 -7.17 9.79 13.60
CA ARG A 64 -8.49 9.95 14.21
C ARG A 64 -8.81 8.84 15.20
N ALA A 65 -8.13 7.70 15.13
CA ALA A 65 -8.29 6.59 16.07
C ALA A 65 -8.33 7.12 17.52
N GLY A 66 -9.30 6.64 18.29
CA GLY A 66 -9.51 7.00 19.69
C GLY A 66 -10.20 8.34 19.91
N LEU A 67 -10.56 9.08 18.85
CA LEU A 67 -11.25 10.36 19.01
C LEU A 67 -12.65 10.12 19.59
N VAL A 68 -12.92 10.71 20.75
CA VAL A 68 -14.24 10.71 21.38
C VAL A 68 -14.83 12.10 21.26
N LEU A 69 -16.12 12.17 20.90
CA LEU A 69 -16.91 13.41 20.82
C LEU A 69 -17.95 13.42 21.93
N ASP A 70 -18.16 14.59 22.54
CA ASP A 70 -19.18 14.77 23.56
C ASP A 70 -20.58 14.50 23.00
N GLY A 71 -21.40 13.77 23.77
CA GLY A 71 -22.76 13.39 23.37
C GLY A 71 -22.86 12.35 22.25
N VAL A 72 -21.76 11.69 21.86
CA VAL A 72 -21.78 10.56 20.92
C VAL A 72 -21.44 9.28 21.67
N ALA A 73 -22.37 8.33 21.69
CA ALA A 73 -22.17 7.06 22.37
C ALA A 73 -21.06 6.24 21.68
N ALA A 74 -20.16 5.69 22.50
CA ALA A 74 -19.26 4.62 22.11
C ALA A 74 -19.84 3.31 22.65
N SER A 75 -19.99 2.33 21.77
CA SER A 75 -20.44 0.97 22.11
C SER A 75 -19.29 0.07 22.56
N GLU A 76 -18.05 0.44 22.23
CA GLU A 76 -16.83 -0.33 22.47
C GLU A 76 -15.63 0.59 22.76
N ASP A 77 -14.49 -0.02 23.07
CA ASP A 77 -13.22 0.70 23.23
C ASP A 77 -12.81 1.41 21.94
N MET A 78 -12.35 2.65 22.13
CA MET A 78 -11.97 3.58 21.06
C MET A 78 -10.46 3.52 20.84
N GLY A 79 -10.00 3.70 19.60
CA GLY A 79 -8.58 3.57 19.27
C GLY A 79 -8.33 2.39 18.36
N ILE A 80 -7.27 1.63 18.62
CA ILE A 80 -7.01 0.37 17.92
C ILE A 80 -7.78 -0.75 18.64
N LYS A 81 -8.55 -1.53 17.88
CA LYS A 81 -9.33 -2.64 18.42
C LYS A 81 -8.56 -3.93 18.22
N PHE A 82 -8.46 -4.78 19.24
CA PHE A 82 -7.86 -6.13 19.13
C PHE A 82 -8.88 -7.26 19.34
N SER A 83 -10.01 -6.96 19.98
CA SER A 83 -11.14 -7.88 20.12
C SER A 83 -12.19 -7.65 19.03
N THR A 84 -12.98 -8.68 18.72
CA THR A 84 -14.21 -8.55 17.95
C THR A 84 -15.27 -7.85 18.82
N GLY A 85 -15.61 -6.61 18.48
CA GLY A 85 -16.67 -5.86 19.17
C GLY A 85 -18.08 -6.31 18.76
N SER A 86 -19.09 -5.76 19.43
CA SER A 86 -20.52 -6.09 19.27
C SER A 86 -21.07 -5.83 17.86
N ALA A 87 -20.40 -4.97 17.07
CA ALA A 87 -20.77 -4.64 15.69
C ALA A 87 -20.28 -5.66 14.63
N GLY A 88 -19.68 -6.79 15.03
CA GLY A 88 -19.26 -7.85 14.11
C GLY A 88 -17.99 -7.54 13.30
N PHE A 89 -17.30 -6.45 13.63
CA PHE A 89 -15.99 -6.13 13.08
C PHE A 89 -14.91 -6.91 13.82
N ALA A 90 -14.13 -7.68 13.07
CA ALA A 90 -13.02 -8.42 13.64
C ALA A 90 -11.90 -7.46 14.05
N GLY A 91 -11.32 -7.68 15.23
CA GLY A 91 -10.24 -6.87 15.77
C GLY A 91 -8.97 -6.96 14.92
N SER A 92 -8.05 -6.04 15.14
CA SER A 92 -6.71 -6.06 14.59
C SER A 92 -6.04 -7.39 14.92
N ALA A 93 -5.39 -7.97 13.92
CA ALA A 93 -4.78 -9.28 14.06
C ALA A 93 -3.50 -9.35 13.24
N ASP A 94 -2.55 -10.08 13.79
CA ASP A 94 -1.36 -10.57 13.13
C ASP A 94 -1.73 -11.96 12.63
N ALA A 95 -1.66 -12.17 11.31
CA ALA A 95 -2.08 -13.44 10.74
C ALA A 95 -1.02 -14.50 11.04
N ASP A 96 -1.35 -15.44 11.93
CA ASP A 96 -0.47 -16.56 12.29
C ASP A 96 0.15 -17.18 11.02
N SER A 97 1.48 -17.33 11.00
CA SER A 97 2.36 -17.68 9.85
C SER A 97 2.86 -16.51 8.97
N GLY A 98 2.58 -15.27 9.37
CA GLY A 98 3.05 -14.05 8.71
C GLY A 98 2.34 -13.80 7.38
N ASP A 99 1.07 -14.17 7.29
CA ASP A 99 0.21 -13.72 6.20
C ASP A 99 -0.11 -12.23 6.39
N ASN A 100 -0.97 -11.68 5.54
CA ASN A 100 -1.32 -10.26 5.63
C ASN A 100 -2.10 -9.93 6.91
N ASP A 101 -1.72 -8.84 7.56
CA ASP A 101 -2.34 -8.39 8.80
C ASP A 101 -3.72 -7.78 8.56
N ARG A 102 -4.45 -7.62 9.67
CA ARG A 102 -5.66 -6.82 9.72
C ARG A 102 -5.48 -5.69 10.72
N LEU A 103 -5.86 -4.48 10.31
CA LEU A 103 -5.88 -3.30 11.15
C LEU A 103 -7.30 -2.81 11.32
N THR A 104 -7.80 -2.81 12.56
CA THR A 104 -9.13 -2.35 12.92
C THR A 104 -9.02 -1.21 13.92
N LEU A 105 -9.66 -0.08 13.62
CA LEU A 105 -9.64 1.11 14.45
C LEU A 105 -11.03 1.72 14.59
N ALA A 106 -11.29 2.38 15.72
CA ALA A 106 -12.53 3.09 16.02
C ALA A 106 -12.30 4.54 16.44
N PHE A 107 -13.22 5.41 16.01
CA PHE A 107 -13.27 6.83 16.38
C PHE A 107 -14.69 7.39 16.18
N ASN A 108 -15.02 8.49 16.86
CA ASN A 108 -16.30 9.17 16.68
C ASN A 108 -16.21 10.08 15.45
N GLY A 109 -17.15 9.90 14.54
CA GLY A 109 -17.14 10.62 13.27
C GLY A 109 -18.44 10.47 12.51
N ARG A 110 -18.45 11.00 11.29
CA ARG A 110 -19.61 10.93 10.38
C ARG A 110 -19.31 10.20 9.08
N THR A 111 -18.07 9.80 8.84
CA THR A 111 -17.66 9.20 7.57
C THR A 111 -16.65 8.12 7.85
N ASP A 112 -16.90 6.95 7.29
CA ASP A 112 -16.00 5.80 7.37
C ASP A 112 -14.99 5.79 6.21
N CYS A 113 -14.15 4.76 6.18
CA CYS A 113 -13.17 4.63 5.11
C CYS A 113 -13.77 4.25 3.75
N ALA A 114 -14.99 3.70 3.73
CA ALA A 114 -15.72 3.40 2.50
C ALA A 114 -16.32 4.65 1.85
N GLY A 115 -16.36 5.76 2.61
CA GLY A 115 -16.92 7.03 2.16
C GLY A 115 -18.42 7.13 2.47
N SER A 116 -19.00 6.15 3.15
CA SER A 116 -20.36 6.19 3.65
C SER A 116 -20.48 7.26 4.73
N VAL A 117 -21.62 7.96 4.73
CA VAL A 117 -21.85 9.11 5.62
C VAL A 117 -22.97 8.78 6.59
N SER A 118 -22.66 8.85 7.88
CA SER A 118 -23.61 8.64 8.97
C SER A 118 -24.80 9.58 8.87
N THR A 119 -25.99 9.02 9.09
CA THR A 119 -27.24 9.78 9.24
C THR A 119 -27.32 10.51 10.58
N GLN A 120 -26.45 10.18 11.54
CA GLN A 120 -26.37 10.86 12.83
C GLN A 120 -25.69 12.23 12.67
N THR A 121 -26.40 13.30 13.06
CA THR A 121 -25.91 14.69 12.93
C THR A 121 -24.68 14.96 13.80
N ASN A 122 -24.63 14.35 14.99
CA ASN A 122 -23.54 14.54 15.95
C ASN A 122 -22.36 13.59 15.70
N GLY A 123 -22.52 12.63 14.79
CA GLY A 123 -21.59 11.52 14.58
C GLY A 123 -22.00 10.26 15.33
N GLU A 124 -21.31 9.18 15.00
CA GLU A 124 -21.44 7.86 15.60
C GLU A 124 -20.06 7.21 15.75
N GLU A 125 -20.02 6.07 16.42
CA GLU A 125 -18.82 5.23 16.44
C GLU A 125 -18.56 4.70 15.02
N ILE A 126 -17.47 5.16 14.42
CA ILE A 126 -16.97 4.69 13.14
C ILE A 126 -15.89 3.66 13.39
N THR A 127 -16.10 2.43 12.91
CA THR A 127 -15.09 1.37 12.88
C THR A 127 -14.63 1.16 11.44
N ASN A 128 -13.32 1.30 11.21
CA ASN A 128 -12.68 1.04 9.93
C ASN A 128 -11.77 -0.19 10.06
N THR A 129 -11.86 -1.11 9.10
CA THR A 129 -11.01 -2.31 9.04
C THR A 129 -10.28 -2.37 7.70
N TYR A 130 -8.95 -2.40 7.74
CA TYR A 130 -8.08 -2.58 6.59
C TYR A 130 -7.53 -4.01 6.55
N PHE A 131 -7.59 -4.64 5.39
CA PHE A 131 -7.10 -6.00 5.17
C PHE A 131 -6.84 -6.25 3.68
N ILE A 132 -6.06 -7.29 3.39
CA ILE A 132 -5.82 -7.75 2.03
C ILE A 132 -6.81 -8.84 1.65
N LYS A 133 -7.29 -8.79 0.41
CA LYS A 133 -8.12 -9.83 -0.19
C LYS A 133 -7.82 -9.90 -1.69
N ASP A 134 -7.90 -11.10 -2.25
CA ASP A 134 -7.82 -11.30 -3.70
C ASP A 134 -9.10 -10.78 -4.40
N ASN A 135 -8.91 -9.92 -5.41
CA ASN A 135 -9.97 -9.34 -6.22
C ASN A 135 -10.25 -10.12 -7.53
N GLY A 136 -9.59 -11.26 -7.73
CA GLY A 136 -9.64 -12.09 -8.93
C GLY A 136 -8.58 -11.72 -9.98
N SER A 137 -7.94 -10.56 -9.85
CA SER A 137 -6.76 -10.13 -10.64
C SER A 137 -5.47 -10.10 -9.80
N GLY A 138 -5.58 -10.38 -8.50
CA GLY A 138 -4.49 -10.36 -7.54
C GLY A 138 -4.94 -9.75 -6.21
N ASP A 139 -4.00 -9.71 -5.27
CA ASP A 139 -4.22 -9.17 -3.94
C ASP A 139 -4.36 -7.64 -3.97
N ALA A 140 -5.40 -7.14 -3.31
CA ALA A 140 -5.67 -5.72 -3.17
C ALA A 140 -5.93 -5.35 -1.71
N LEU A 141 -5.65 -4.09 -1.36
CA LEU A 141 -5.97 -3.54 -0.07
C LEU A 141 -7.41 -3.06 -0.05
N TYR A 142 -8.19 -3.62 0.87
CA TYR A 142 -9.57 -3.25 1.10
C TYR A 142 -9.71 -2.41 2.38
N CYS A 143 -10.76 -1.58 2.40
CA CYS A 143 -11.28 -1.04 3.64
C CYS A 143 -12.77 -1.33 3.80
N LYS A 144 -13.12 -1.81 4.98
CA LYS A 144 -14.49 -2.03 5.41
C LYS A 144 -14.88 -0.98 6.45
N GLY A 145 -15.95 -0.25 6.18
CA GLY A 145 -16.48 0.80 7.07
C GLY A 145 -17.74 0.35 7.80
N SER A 146 -18.01 0.95 8.96
CA SER A 146 -19.14 0.55 9.83
C SER A 146 -20.47 1.23 9.56
N VAL A 147 -20.53 2.29 8.75
CA VAL A 147 -21.77 3.05 8.56
C VAL A 147 -22.80 2.23 7.80
N ASP A 148 -22.39 1.64 6.67
CA ASP A 148 -23.25 0.82 5.80
C ASP A 148 -22.72 -0.64 5.65
N ASP A 149 -21.74 -1.04 6.45
CA ASP A 149 -21.01 -2.33 6.34
C ASP A 149 -20.30 -2.54 4.98
N GLU A 150 -20.10 -1.46 4.24
CA GLU A 150 -19.55 -1.48 2.89
C GLU A 150 -18.05 -1.76 2.88
N THR A 151 -17.62 -2.51 1.86
CA THR A 151 -16.22 -2.89 1.63
C THR A 151 -15.77 -2.38 0.28
N VAL A 152 -14.77 -1.50 0.26
CA VAL A 152 -14.20 -0.91 -0.95
C VAL A 152 -12.74 -1.29 -1.14
N GLU A 153 -12.37 -1.50 -2.40
CA GLU A 153 -10.97 -1.64 -2.79
C GLU A 153 -10.31 -0.27 -2.85
N LEU A 154 -9.18 -0.11 -2.15
CA LEU A 154 -8.42 1.14 -2.13
C LEU A 154 -7.33 1.16 -3.19
N VAL A 155 -6.53 0.10 -3.24
CA VAL A 155 -5.39 -0.04 -4.15
C VAL A 155 -5.18 -1.52 -4.46
N GLU A 156 -5.08 -1.82 -5.75
CA GLU A 156 -4.70 -3.15 -6.26
C GLU A 156 -3.21 -3.44 -6.07
N GLY A 157 -2.80 -4.69 -6.26
CA GLY A 157 -1.41 -5.13 -6.30
C GLY A 157 -0.64 -4.84 -5.01
N VAL A 158 -1.16 -5.36 -3.90
CA VAL A 158 -0.50 -5.33 -2.59
C VAL A 158 -0.06 -6.74 -2.25
N GLU A 159 1.26 -6.99 -2.28
CA GLU A 159 1.84 -8.30 -1.97
C GLU A 159 1.94 -8.58 -0.47
N SER A 160 2.15 -7.54 0.33
CA SER A 160 2.28 -7.68 1.78
C SER A 160 1.78 -6.44 2.49
N PHE A 161 1.00 -6.65 3.56
CA PHE A 161 0.53 -5.62 4.48
C PHE A 161 0.77 -6.10 5.90
N GLN A 162 1.61 -5.37 6.64
CA GLN A 162 2.02 -5.72 8.00
C GLN A 162 1.88 -4.51 8.92
N VAL A 163 1.59 -4.74 10.20
CA VAL A 163 1.30 -3.71 11.18
C VAL A 163 1.92 -4.04 12.53
N GLU A 164 2.77 -3.14 13.02
CA GLU A 164 3.28 -3.19 14.40
C GLU A 164 2.71 -2.06 15.25
N TYR A 165 2.46 -2.37 16.51
CA TYR A 165 1.92 -1.45 17.51
C TYR A 165 3.03 -1.02 18.44
N GLY A 166 3.30 0.29 18.47
CA GLY A 166 4.16 0.92 19.45
C GLY A 166 3.39 1.04 20.75
N ILE A 167 3.77 0.26 21.75
CA ILE A 167 3.11 0.20 23.04
C ILE A 167 3.92 0.89 24.12
N ASP A 168 3.20 1.49 25.06
CA ASP A 168 3.70 1.91 26.37
C ASP A 168 3.36 0.79 27.36
N ASP A 169 4.37 0.04 27.81
CA ASP A 169 4.20 -1.09 28.72
C ASP A 169 4.48 -0.72 30.19
N GLY A 170 4.55 0.58 30.50
CA GLY A 170 4.80 1.09 31.84
C GLY A 170 3.82 2.19 32.24
N VAL A 171 3.07 1.96 33.32
CA VAL A 171 2.23 3.01 33.92
C VAL A 171 3.14 3.97 34.71
N ASN A 172 3.58 5.03 34.07
CA ASN A 172 4.51 6.02 34.62
C ASN A 172 4.08 7.48 34.33
N GLN A 173 2.85 7.67 33.85
CA GLN A 173 2.26 8.96 33.49
C GLN A 173 3.05 9.71 32.40
N THR A 174 3.92 9.01 31.67
CA THR A 174 4.76 9.57 30.61
C THR A 174 4.56 8.79 29.33
N LEU A 175 3.88 9.42 28.36
CA LEU A 175 3.67 8.88 27.03
C LEU A 175 5.00 8.59 26.31
N GLN A 176 5.34 7.31 26.18
CA GLN A 176 6.50 6.84 25.44
C GLN A 176 6.20 5.56 24.65
N VAL A 177 7.02 5.30 23.62
CA VAL A 177 6.99 4.00 22.95
C VAL A 177 8.09 3.16 23.58
N SER A 178 7.72 2.15 24.38
CA SER A 178 8.69 1.21 24.95
C SER A 178 9.20 0.23 23.90
N LYS A 179 8.29 -0.34 23.11
CA LYS A 179 8.58 -1.35 22.09
C LYS A 179 7.52 -1.39 21.00
N TYR A 180 7.89 -1.97 19.86
CA TYR A 180 6.95 -2.31 18.78
C TYR A 180 6.69 -3.80 18.80
N VAL A 181 5.41 -4.17 18.75
CA VAL A 181 4.94 -5.57 18.84
C VAL A 181 3.85 -5.83 17.81
N THR A 182 3.68 -7.09 17.41
CA THR A 182 2.54 -7.50 16.56
C THR A 182 1.24 -7.51 17.36
N ALA A 183 0.08 -7.58 16.70
CA ALA A 183 -1.22 -7.53 17.36
C ALA A 183 -1.38 -8.61 18.46
N THR A 184 -0.84 -9.81 18.24
CA THR A 184 -0.87 -10.95 19.17
C THR A 184 -0.10 -10.69 20.47
N ASN A 185 0.86 -9.76 20.43
CA ASN A 185 1.76 -9.46 21.53
C ASN A 185 1.42 -8.16 22.27
N VAL A 186 0.28 -7.54 21.96
CA VAL A 186 -0.25 -6.39 22.72
C VAL A 186 -0.95 -6.93 23.97
N GLY A 187 -0.43 -6.57 25.14
CA GLY A 187 -1.01 -6.93 26.42
C GLY A 187 -2.31 -6.18 26.70
N ALA A 188 -3.18 -6.75 27.55
CA ALA A 188 -4.48 -6.16 27.88
C ALA A 188 -4.39 -4.77 28.55
N ASN A 189 -3.26 -4.44 29.17
CA ASN A 189 -3.02 -3.16 29.85
C ASN A 189 -1.99 -2.30 29.10
N ASP A 190 -1.56 -2.70 27.90
CA ASP A 190 -0.56 -1.98 27.14
C ASP A 190 -1.25 -0.84 26.36
N ALA A 191 -0.84 0.40 26.61
CA ALA A 191 -1.39 1.53 25.87
C ALA A 191 -0.74 1.58 24.47
N VAL A 192 -1.56 1.53 23.41
CA VAL A 192 -1.06 1.72 22.04
C VAL A 192 -0.89 3.21 21.76
N VAL A 193 0.34 3.65 21.54
CA VAL A 193 0.69 5.07 21.36
C VAL A 193 1.13 5.40 19.94
N ALA A 194 1.54 4.39 19.16
CA ALA A 194 1.92 4.54 17.77
C ALA A 194 1.60 3.27 16.97
N VAL A 195 1.46 3.42 15.65
CA VAL A 195 1.27 2.32 14.72
C VAL A 195 2.28 2.45 13.58
N ARG A 196 3.00 1.37 13.32
CA ARG A 196 3.84 1.23 12.12
C ARG A 196 3.08 0.39 11.10
N VAL A 197 3.04 0.88 9.88
CA VAL A 197 2.42 0.16 8.77
C VAL A 197 3.45 -0.04 7.68
N GLY A 198 3.60 -1.29 7.23
CA GLY A 198 4.42 -1.70 6.11
C GLY A 198 3.56 -2.24 4.97
N LEU A 199 3.78 -1.73 3.77
CA LEU A 199 3.15 -2.24 2.54
C LEU A 199 4.20 -2.53 1.48
N LEU A 200 4.09 -3.70 0.85
CA LEU A 200 4.81 -4.02 -0.38
C LEU A 200 3.82 -3.96 -1.54
N LEU A 201 3.93 -2.89 -2.33
CA LEU A 201 3.13 -2.73 -3.55
C LEU A 201 3.88 -3.31 -4.74
N HIS A 202 3.15 -3.87 -5.70
CA HIS A 202 3.72 -4.36 -6.95
C HIS A 202 2.85 -3.99 -8.16
N ARG A 203 3.49 -3.80 -9.31
CA ARG A 203 2.82 -3.64 -10.60
C ARG A 203 3.60 -4.40 -11.67
N ALA A 204 2.91 -5.25 -12.42
CA ALA A 204 3.50 -5.95 -13.55
C ALA A 204 3.82 -4.99 -14.70
N ASN A 205 4.96 -5.20 -15.36
CA ASN A 205 5.33 -4.48 -16.57
C ASN A 205 6.17 -5.36 -17.50
N ASN A 206 5.63 -5.67 -18.68
CA ASN A 206 6.27 -6.54 -19.66
C ASN A 206 7.59 -5.98 -20.23
N SER A 207 7.86 -4.69 -20.05
CA SER A 207 9.12 -4.04 -20.45
C SER A 207 10.25 -4.27 -19.45
N LEU A 208 9.96 -4.80 -18.25
CA LEU A 208 10.97 -5.15 -17.28
C LEU A 208 11.60 -6.53 -17.59
N PRO A 209 12.88 -6.72 -17.26
CA PRO A 209 13.48 -8.05 -17.22
C PRO A 209 12.79 -8.89 -16.13
N VAL A 210 12.81 -10.21 -16.29
CA VAL A 210 12.34 -11.13 -15.25
C VAL A 210 13.34 -11.08 -14.09
N SER A 211 12.85 -10.89 -12.86
CA SER A 211 13.70 -10.95 -11.66
C SER A 211 14.25 -12.37 -11.47
N ASP A 212 15.46 -12.47 -10.91
CA ASP A 212 16.04 -13.74 -10.49
C ASP A 212 15.43 -14.28 -9.19
N GLY A 213 14.52 -13.51 -8.57
CA GLY A 213 13.82 -13.85 -7.34
C GLY A 213 14.71 -13.95 -6.11
N SER A 214 15.94 -13.41 -6.18
CA SER A 214 16.91 -13.51 -5.08
C SER A 214 16.75 -12.42 -4.03
N ARG A 215 16.10 -11.30 -4.39
CA ARG A 215 15.91 -10.15 -3.51
C ARG A 215 14.90 -10.46 -2.42
N LYS A 216 15.19 -9.99 -1.21
CA LYS A 216 14.28 -10.07 -0.06
C LYS A 216 13.81 -8.67 0.33
N PHE A 217 12.53 -8.55 0.64
CA PHE A 217 11.92 -7.37 1.22
C PHE A 217 11.60 -7.64 2.69
N TYR A 218 12.02 -6.74 3.57
CA TYR A 218 11.71 -6.79 4.99
C TYR A 218 10.57 -5.82 5.26
N VAL A 219 9.37 -6.35 5.39
CA VAL A 219 8.13 -5.61 5.64
C VAL A 219 7.81 -5.77 7.13
N LEU A 220 8.36 -4.87 7.95
CA LEU A 220 8.30 -4.97 9.42
C LEU A 220 8.83 -6.34 9.91
N ASP A 221 7.97 -7.15 10.51
CA ASP A 221 8.25 -8.48 11.05
C ASP A 221 8.22 -9.60 9.99
N LYS A 222 7.71 -9.33 8.78
CA LYS A 222 7.70 -10.28 7.67
C LYS A 222 8.88 -10.08 6.72
N THR A 223 9.43 -11.21 6.27
CA THR A 223 10.33 -11.23 5.10
C THR A 223 9.60 -11.81 3.90
N VAL A 224 9.47 -11.03 2.83
CA VAL A 224 8.90 -11.44 1.54
C VAL A 224 10.04 -11.70 0.55
N THR A 225 10.07 -12.88 -0.05
CA THR A 225 11.05 -13.21 -1.10
C THR A 225 10.47 -12.80 -2.44
N GLU A 226 11.25 -12.09 -3.26
CA GLU A 226 10.82 -11.65 -4.57
C GLU A 226 10.47 -12.85 -5.47
N PRO A 227 9.27 -12.88 -6.06
CA PRO A 227 8.94 -13.82 -7.13
C PRO A 227 9.79 -13.61 -8.38
N ALA A 228 10.03 -14.69 -9.14
CA ALA A 228 10.68 -14.63 -10.44
C ALA A 228 9.70 -14.13 -11.52
N ASP A 229 9.36 -12.84 -11.48
CA ASP A 229 8.39 -12.20 -12.35
C ASP A 229 8.88 -10.87 -12.96
N ARG A 230 8.02 -10.22 -13.73
CA ARG A 230 8.27 -8.91 -14.35
C ARG A 230 7.48 -7.81 -13.64
N ALA A 231 7.65 -7.68 -12.32
CA ALA A 231 6.99 -6.65 -11.56
C ALA A 231 7.96 -5.63 -10.96
N MET A 232 7.56 -4.36 -10.96
CA MET A 232 8.20 -3.34 -10.14
C MET A 232 7.56 -3.37 -8.76
N ARG A 233 8.39 -3.38 -7.73
CA ARG A 233 7.96 -3.42 -6.32
C ARG A 233 8.40 -2.18 -5.58
N ARG A 234 7.55 -1.70 -4.67
CA ARG A 234 7.82 -0.55 -3.82
C ARG A 234 7.42 -0.86 -2.38
N LEU A 235 8.42 -0.87 -1.50
CA LEU A 235 8.20 -0.94 -0.06
C LEU A 235 7.87 0.45 0.48
N VAL A 236 6.77 0.54 1.22
CA VAL A 236 6.32 1.74 1.91
C VAL A 236 6.23 1.40 3.38
N MET A 237 6.93 2.16 4.22
CA MET A 237 6.84 2.04 5.67
C MET A 237 6.58 3.41 6.27
N THR A 238 5.59 3.50 7.15
CA THR A 238 5.24 4.73 7.83
C THR A 238 4.98 4.46 9.30
N THR A 239 5.37 5.39 10.17
CA THR A 239 5.08 5.36 11.60
C THR A 239 4.15 6.52 11.93
N ILE A 240 2.97 6.19 12.48
CA ILE A 240 1.94 7.15 12.86
C ILE A 240 1.82 7.14 14.37
N LYS A 241 2.09 8.29 15.01
CA LYS A 241 1.74 8.50 16.41
C LYS A 241 0.24 8.71 16.54
N LEU A 242 -0.39 7.99 17.47
CA LEU A 242 -1.80 8.18 17.79
C LEU A 242 -1.98 9.44 18.62
N ARG A 243 -3.07 10.18 18.35
CA ARG A 243 -3.35 11.47 19.03
C ARG A 243 -4.26 11.31 20.23
N ASN A 244 -5.13 10.31 20.19
CA ASN A 244 -6.09 10.02 21.22
C ASN A 244 -5.74 8.63 21.76
N VAL A 245 -5.24 8.62 22.98
CA VAL A 245 -4.83 7.43 23.72
C VAL A 245 -5.59 7.47 25.04
N ASN A 246 -5.89 6.30 25.59
CA ASN A 246 -6.49 6.24 26.92
C ASN A 246 -5.44 6.62 27.96
N TRP A 247 -5.68 7.71 28.69
CA TRP A 247 -4.75 8.21 29.71
C TRP A 247 -4.76 7.38 30.99
N ASP A 248 -5.82 6.59 31.22
CA ASP A 248 -5.90 5.72 32.39
C ASP A 248 -4.94 4.52 32.27
N ASP A 249 -4.46 4.21 31.06
CA ASP A 249 -3.55 3.11 30.74
C ASP A 249 -2.07 3.55 30.64
N ILE A 250 -1.76 4.83 30.95
CA ILE A 250 -0.41 5.47 30.85
C ILE A 250 0.10 5.89 32.24
#